data_AF-A0A1F2WCL4-F1
#
_entry.id   AF-A0A1F2WCL4-F1
#
_cell.length_a   1.000
_cell.length_b   1.000
_cell.length_c   1.000
_cell.angle_alpha   90.00
_cell.angle_beta   90.00
_cell.angle_gamma   90.00
#
_symmetry.space_group_name_H-M   'P 1'
#
loop_
_entity.id
_entity.type
_entity.pdbx_description
1 polymer ?
#
loop_
_entity_poly.entity_id
_entity_poly.type
_entity_poly.pdbx_seq_one_letter_code
_entity_poly.pdbx_strand_id
1 'polypeptide(L)'
;MANRLDDNVTVIDGATGTVSGTVVVGDAPSQVAVNVNSNRIYVTNSGSDTVSVIDGTTNTVVKNIPVGDRPIGVAVNPATGRVYVANAGANSVSMIDSATDDVIATLPVGREPVDIAVSVGTDQVYSANIVDGSVTVIENDTDGDGVADTPDNCPTISNPNQADGDGDGIGNACDNCPDVSNADQLETDGDGIGDVCDPCPSCVGGIVEFAAPEAAAPAERSAPSGRDYAVPVAAVLAGAAALAAAGWYARRRWMR
;
A
#
# COMPACT_ATOMS: atom_id res chain seq x y z
N MET A 1 29.24 20.64 -9.18
CA MET A 1 29.44 21.44 -7.95
C MET A 1 28.37 22.52 -7.91
N ALA A 2 27.74 22.79 -6.76
CA ALA A 2 26.76 23.87 -6.62
C ALA A 2 27.44 25.22 -6.37
N ASN A 3 27.01 26.26 -7.10
CA ASN A 3 27.52 27.62 -6.98
C ASN A 3 26.44 28.50 -6.34
N ARG A 4 26.40 28.49 -5.00
CA ARG A 4 25.31 29.06 -4.18
C ARG A 4 24.94 30.52 -4.50
N LEU A 5 25.86 31.34 -4.99
CA LEU A 5 25.62 32.76 -5.24
C LEU A 5 25.35 33.10 -6.71
N ASP A 6 25.43 32.10 -7.59
CA ASP A 6 25.31 32.26 -9.05
C ASP A 6 24.15 31.43 -9.64
N ASP A 7 23.33 30.80 -8.78
CA ASP A 7 22.14 29.98 -9.12
C ASP A 7 22.37 28.93 -10.21
N ASN A 8 23.55 28.31 -10.20
CA ASN A 8 23.94 27.31 -11.17
C ASN A 8 24.83 26.20 -10.57
N VAL A 9 25.00 25.12 -11.31
CA VAL A 9 25.98 24.06 -11.02
C VAL A 9 27.07 24.00 -12.08
N THR A 10 28.34 23.87 -11.68
CA THR A 10 29.46 23.59 -12.57
C THR A 10 29.54 22.10 -12.90
N VAL A 11 29.58 21.79 -14.20
CA VAL A 11 29.89 20.47 -14.76
C VAL A 11 31.39 20.38 -15.02
N ILE A 12 32.03 19.35 -14.49
CA ILE A 12 33.48 19.12 -14.59
C ILE A 12 33.68 17.74 -15.23
N ASP A 13 34.54 17.68 -16.26
CA ASP A 13 34.98 16.42 -16.85
C ASP A 13 35.87 15.68 -15.85
N GLY A 14 35.47 14.47 -15.44
CA GLY A 14 36.17 13.68 -14.43
C GLY A 14 37.50 13.06 -14.89
N ALA A 15 37.76 12.99 -16.20
CA ALA A 15 38.99 12.47 -16.76
C ALA A 15 40.06 13.56 -16.94
N THR A 16 39.65 14.79 -17.24
CA THR A 16 40.58 15.93 -17.46
C THR A 16 40.64 16.93 -16.30
N GLY A 17 39.63 16.95 -15.42
CA GLY A 17 39.46 17.96 -14.38
C GLY A 17 39.03 19.33 -14.90
N THR A 18 38.66 19.46 -16.18
CA THR A 18 38.28 20.76 -16.79
C THR A 18 36.80 21.04 -16.67
N VAL A 19 36.42 22.31 -16.48
CA VAL A 19 35.02 22.75 -16.56
C VAL A 19 34.48 22.53 -17.98
N SER A 20 33.41 21.77 -18.09
CA SER A 20 32.71 21.48 -19.35
C SER A 20 31.58 22.48 -19.61
N GLY A 21 30.99 23.04 -18.55
CA GLY A 21 29.97 24.09 -18.62
C GLY A 21 29.32 24.38 -17.26
N THR A 22 28.29 25.21 -17.27
CA THR A 22 27.41 25.45 -16.11
C THR A 22 25.95 25.21 -16.49
N VAL A 23 25.14 24.77 -15.54
CA VAL A 23 23.69 24.55 -15.70
C VAL A 23 22.96 25.38 -14.66
N VAL A 24 22.11 26.31 -15.11
CA VAL A 24 21.28 27.15 -14.22
C VAL A 24 20.24 26.28 -13.53
N VAL A 25 20.05 26.47 -12.23
CA VAL A 25 19.12 25.74 -11.35
C VAL A 25 18.21 26.73 -10.60
N GLY A 26 17.68 26.36 -9.42
CA GLY A 26 16.95 27.29 -8.54
C GLY A 26 17.87 28.15 -7.68
N ASP A 27 17.26 29.03 -6.87
CA ASP A 27 17.95 29.98 -5.99
C ASP A 27 18.74 29.29 -4.87
N ALA A 28 19.96 29.76 -4.66
CA ALA A 28 20.90 29.34 -3.62
C ALA A 28 21.12 27.82 -3.53
N PRO A 29 21.68 27.18 -4.58
CA PRO A 29 21.91 25.75 -4.60
C PRO A 29 22.96 25.31 -3.56
N SER A 30 22.71 24.17 -2.92
CA SER A 30 23.45 23.67 -1.75
C SER A 30 24.24 22.38 -2.04
N GLN A 31 23.56 21.26 -2.27
CA GLN A 31 24.18 19.94 -2.49
C GLN A 31 23.71 19.33 -3.81
N VAL A 32 24.48 18.36 -4.31
CA VAL A 32 24.23 17.65 -5.57
C VAL A 32 24.35 16.15 -5.33
N ALA A 33 23.36 15.38 -5.77
CA ALA A 33 23.39 13.92 -5.78
C ALA A 33 23.06 13.38 -7.19
N VAL A 34 23.45 12.13 -7.48
CA VAL A 34 23.31 11.52 -8.81
C VAL A 34 22.66 10.16 -8.70
N ASN A 35 21.57 9.94 -9.44
CA ASN A 35 21.06 8.61 -9.72
C ASN A 35 21.82 8.03 -10.91
N VAL A 36 22.74 7.10 -10.63
CA VAL A 36 23.58 6.45 -11.65
C VAL A 36 22.80 5.54 -12.60
N ASN A 37 21.61 5.07 -12.21
CA ASN A 37 20.79 4.17 -13.03
C ASN A 37 19.96 4.92 -14.08
N SER A 38 19.44 6.11 -13.73
CA SER A 38 18.62 6.94 -14.64
C SER A 38 19.39 8.11 -15.28
N ASN A 39 20.67 8.29 -14.95
CA ASN A 39 21.49 9.45 -15.35
C ASN A 39 20.81 10.80 -15.01
N ARG A 40 20.19 10.85 -13.83
CA ARG A 40 19.51 12.03 -13.27
C ARG A 40 20.36 12.64 -12.16
N ILE A 41 20.48 13.96 -12.15
CA ILE A 41 21.21 14.70 -11.11
C ILE A 41 20.21 15.57 -10.36
N TYR A 42 20.24 15.50 -9.03
CA TYR A 42 19.34 16.21 -8.12
C TYR A 42 20.13 17.29 -7.39
N VAL A 43 19.64 18.53 -7.42
CA VAL A 43 20.31 19.70 -6.82
C VAL A 43 19.35 20.41 -5.86
N THR A 44 19.70 20.52 -4.58
CA THR A 44 18.89 21.23 -3.58
C THR A 44 19.05 22.73 -3.70
N ASN A 45 17.95 23.47 -3.84
CA ASN A 45 17.94 24.92 -4.05
C ASN A 45 17.37 25.62 -2.79
N SER A 46 18.24 25.95 -1.84
CA SER A 46 17.85 26.37 -0.49
C SER A 46 17.17 27.74 -0.39
N GLY A 47 17.20 28.56 -1.45
CA GLY A 47 16.51 29.86 -1.51
C GLY A 47 15.14 29.80 -2.19
N SER A 48 14.82 28.69 -2.86
CA SER A 48 13.57 28.53 -3.63
C SER A 48 12.71 27.35 -3.21
N ASP A 49 13.10 26.63 -2.14
CA ASP A 49 12.38 25.46 -1.60
C ASP A 49 12.11 24.37 -2.66
N THR A 50 13.09 24.16 -3.55
CA THR A 50 13.00 23.16 -4.63
C THR A 50 14.21 22.24 -4.71
N VAL A 51 14.03 21.12 -5.41
CA VAL A 51 15.11 20.34 -6.02
C VAL A 51 15.05 20.46 -7.54
N SER A 52 16.14 20.92 -8.17
CA SER A 52 16.28 20.85 -9.63
C SER A 52 16.74 19.47 -10.06
N VAL A 53 16.01 18.86 -10.98
CA VAL A 53 16.35 17.60 -11.65
C VAL A 53 16.99 17.92 -12.98
N ILE A 54 18.22 17.47 -13.20
CA ILE A 54 19.00 17.66 -14.43
C ILE A 54 19.13 16.31 -15.15
N ASP A 55 18.93 16.31 -16.47
CA ASP A 55 19.29 15.20 -17.34
C ASP A 55 20.81 15.22 -17.60
N GLY A 56 21.51 14.17 -17.19
CA GLY A 56 22.97 14.07 -17.32
C GLY A 56 23.49 13.81 -18.74
N THR A 57 22.60 13.59 -19.71
CA THR A 57 22.97 13.43 -21.13
C THR A 57 22.92 14.77 -21.84
N THR A 58 21.91 15.60 -21.56
CA THR A 58 21.75 16.92 -22.18
C THR A 58 22.30 18.07 -21.34
N ASN A 59 22.60 17.85 -20.05
CA ASN A 59 22.95 18.87 -19.06
C ASN A 59 21.91 19.99 -18.95
N THR A 60 20.62 19.63 -18.97
CA THR A 60 19.49 20.56 -18.85
C THR A 60 18.59 20.20 -17.68
N VAL A 61 18.08 21.19 -16.96
CA VAL A 61 17.00 20.98 -15.97
C VAL A 61 15.73 20.50 -16.68
N VAL A 62 15.18 19.39 -16.22
CA VAL A 62 13.93 18.76 -16.74
C VAL A 62 12.73 18.96 -15.81
N LYS A 63 12.96 19.13 -14.49
CA LYS A 63 11.91 19.41 -13.50
C LYS A 63 12.50 20.22 -12.35
N ASN A 64 11.67 21.07 -11.73
CA ASN A 64 11.93 21.63 -10.41
C ASN A 64 10.84 21.08 -9.48
N ILE A 65 11.24 20.30 -8.47
CA ILE A 65 10.34 19.64 -7.52
C ILE A 65 10.20 20.53 -6.29
N PRO A 66 9.01 21.02 -5.93
CA PRO A 66 8.78 21.69 -4.65
C PRO A 66 9.01 20.71 -3.48
N VAL A 67 9.74 21.13 -2.46
CA VAL A 67 10.02 20.35 -1.24
C VAL A 67 9.73 21.19 0.01
N GLY A 68 10.26 20.84 1.19
CA GLY A 68 10.12 21.65 2.39
C GLY A 68 11.05 22.86 2.42
N ASP A 69 10.81 23.77 3.37
CA ASP A 69 11.60 24.99 3.61
C ASP A 69 13.11 24.71 3.79
N ARG A 70 13.92 25.45 3.04
CA ARG A 70 15.39 25.48 3.07
C ARG A 70 16.01 24.09 2.90
N PRO A 71 15.87 23.43 1.74
CA PRO A 71 16.51 22.14 1.47
C PRO A 71 18.04 22.29 1.41
N ILE A 72 18.75 21.44 2.16
CA ILE A 72 20.22 21.40 2.18
C ILE A 72 20.70 20.03 1.68
N GLY A 73 20.43 18.98 2.45
CA GLY A 73 20.91 17.63 2.17
C GLY A 73 20.12 16.96 1.04
N VAL A 74 20.79 16.20 0.17
CA VAL A 74 20.15 15.27 -0.76
C VAL A 74 20.98 14.00 -0.96
N ALA A 75 20.31 12.85 -0.89
CA ALA A 75 20.88 11.55 -1.20
C ALA A 75 19.93 10.71 -2.05
N VAL A 76 20.48 9.77 -2.82
CA VAL A 76 19.74 8.90 -3.73
C VAL A 76 20.00 7.45 -3.32
N ASN A 77 18.94 6.65 -3.21
CA ASN A 77 19.06 5.20 -3.29
C ASN A 77 18.81 4.74 -4.74
N PRO A 78 19.85 4.38 -5.52
CA PRO A 78 19.67 3.91 -6.88
C PRO A 78 19.03 2.52 -6.96
N ALA A 79 19.02 1.73 -5.88
CA ALA A 79 18.42 0.39 -5.86
C ALA A 79 16.88 0.45 -5.74
N THR A 80 16.35 1.35 -4.91
CA THR A 80 14.90 1.55 -4.72
C THR A 80 14.33 2.67 -5.59
N GLY A 81 15.18 3.48 -6.23
CA GLY A 81 14.75 4.63 -7.02
C GLY A 81 14.27 5.82 -6.19
N ARG A 82 14.57 5.84 -4.88
CA ARG A 82 14.14 6.90 -3.96
C ARG A 82 15.20 7.99 -3.81
N VAL A 83 14.74 9.23 -3.69
CA VAL A 83 15.59 10.40 -3.41
C VAL A 83 15.10 11.06 -2.13
N TYR A 84 16.01 11.32 -1.20
CA TYR A 84 15.70 11.85 0.13
C TYR A 84 16.35 13.22 0.30
N VAL A 85 15.57 14.20 0.75
CA VAL A 85 15.96 15.62 0.83
C VAL A 85 15.77 16.14 2.25
N ALA A 86 16.85 16.60 2.89
CA ALA A 86 16.80 17.20 4.21
C ALA A 86 16.38 18.68 4.13
N ASN A 87 15.18 18.98 4.63
CA ASN A 87 14.58 20.31 4.65
C ASN A 87 14.93 21.01 5.97
N ALA A 88 16.03 21.76 5.98
CA ALA A 88 16.63 22.31 7.19
C ALA A 88 15.76 23.36 7.89
N GLY A 89 14.87 24.05 7.17
CA GLY A 89 13.89 24.98 7.74
C GLY A 89 12.64 24.28 8.26
N ALA A 90 12.13 23.31 7.49
CA ALA A 90 10.92 22.56 7.82
C ALA A 90 11.09 21.48 8.92
N ASN A 91 12.33 21.09 9.27
CA ASN A 91 12.63 19.98 10.19
C ASN A 91 12.03 18.65 9.71
N SER A 92 12.15 18.40 8.41
CA SER A 92 11.59 17.22 7.74
C SER A 92 12.53 16.67 6.67
N VAL A 93 12.27 15.43 6.25
CA VAL A 93 12.86 14.83 5.05
C VAL A 93 11.76 14.62 4.02
N SER A 94 11.92 15.17 2.82
CA SER A 94 11.04 14.83 1.68
C SER A 94 11.57 13.58 0.98
N MET A 95 10.71 12.60 0.75
CA MET A 95 10.99 11.41 -0.07
C MET A 95 10.36 11.59 -1.45
N ILE A 96 11.15 11.40 -2.50
CA ILE A 96 10.81 11.59 -3.91
C ILE A 96 11.00 10.27 -4.65
N ASP A 97 10.05 9.91 -5.51
CA ASP A 97 10.20 8.83 -6.48
C ASP A 97 10.93 9.35 -7.73
N SER A 98 12.08 8.76 -8.09
CA SER A 98 12.87 9.17 -9.26
C SER A 98 12.33 8.69 -10.62
N ALA A 99 11.27 7.87 -10.65
CA ALA A 99 10.57 7.51 -11.89
C ALA A 99 9.55 8.58 -12.31
N THR A 100 8.88 9.21 -11.34
CA THR A 100 7.89 10.29 -11.54
C THR A 100 8.45 11.69 -11.27
N ASP A 101 9.58 11.77 -10.57
CA ASP A 101 10.16 12.97 -9.97
C ASP A 101 9.16 13.71 -9.05
N ASP A 102 8.26 12.99 -8.39
CA ASP A 102 7.24 13.54 -7.47
C ASP A 102 7.55 13.23 -6.00
N VAL A 103 7.18 14.14 -5.09
CA VAL A 103 7.27 13.91 -3.63
C VAL A 103 6.17 12.93 -3.22
N ILE A 104 6.57 11.78 -2.69
CA ILE A 104 5.66 10.70 -2.25
C ILE A 104 5.44 10.70 -0.74
N ALA A 105 6.37 11.25 0.06
CA ALA A 105 6.18 11.46 1.49
C ALA A 105 6.97 12.67 2.01
N THR A 106 6.60 13.18 3.18
CA THR A 106 7.41 14.15 3.93
C THR A 106 7.38 13.76 5.41
N LEU A 107 8.54 13.36 5.92
CA LEU A 107 8.71 12.69 7.19
C LEU A 107 9.28 13.69 8.22
N PRO A 108 8.66 13.85 9.41
CA PRO A 108 9.21 14.70 10.45
C PRO A 108 10.52 14.11 11.00
N VAL A 109 11.53 14.94 11.23
CA VAL A 109 12.80 14.54 11.83
C VAL A 109 13.19 15.51 12.96
N GLY A 110 14.41 15.38 13.50
CA GLY A 110 14.93 16.35 14.45
C GLY A 110 15.17 17.74 13.83
N ARG A 111 15.57 18.69 14.66
CA ARG A 111 15.70 20.10 14.26
C ARG A 111 16.92 20.38 13.41
N GLU A 112 16.70 21.17 12.37
CA GLU A 112 17.69 21.59 11.38
C GLU A 112 18.48 20.40 10.78
N PRO A 113 17.81 19.50 10.03
CA PRO A 113 18.48 18.43 9.31
C PRO A 113 19.32 19.01 8.17
N VAL A 114 20.62 18.74 8.16
CA VAL A 114 21.58 19.39 7.23
C VAL A 114 22.18 18.42 6.21
N ASP A 115 22.46 17.18 6.61
CA ASP A 115 23.03 16.16 5.74
C ASP A 115 22.21 14.87 5.85
N ILE A 116 22.22 14.08 4.78
CA ILE A 116 21.42 12.88 4.66
C ILE A 116 22.20 11.78 3.93
N ALA A 117 22.18 10.57 4.48
CA ALA A 117 22.89 9.42 3.94
C ALA A 117 21.96 8.21 3.83
N VAL A 118 22.19 7.34 2.83
CA VAL A 118 21.36 6.15 2.61
C VAL A 118 22.22 4.89 2.53
N SER A 119 21.79 3.85 3.24
CA SER A 119 22.29 2.48 3.07
C SER A 119 21.60 1.84 1.88
N VAL A 120 22.24 1.87 0.71
CA VAL A 120 21.67 1.36 -0.56
C VAL A 120 21.15 -0.09 -0.46
N GLY A 121 21.77 -0.93 0.37
CA GLY A 121 21.39 -2.33 0.54
C GLY A 121 20.28 -2.62 1.56
N THR A 122 19.94 -1.68 2.44
CA THR A 122 18.88 -1.84 3.45
C THR A 122 17.78 -0.77 3.37
N ASP A 123 17.93 0.20 2.47
CA ASP A 123 17.11 1.43 2.35
C ASP A 123 16.95 2.24 3.65
N GLN A 124 17.79 1.99 4.66
CA GLN A 124 17.84 2.80 5.87
C GLN A 124 18.48 4.15 5.56
N VAL A 125 17.80 5.21 5.98
CA VAL A 125 18.20 6.61 5.72
C VAL A 125 18.52 7.30 7.04
N TYR A 126 19.58 8.09 7.06
CA TYR A 126 20.09 8.76 8.25
C TYR A 126 20.09 10.27 8.04
N SER A 127 19.29 11.00 8.82
CA SER A 127 19.22 12.46 8.83
C SER A 127 20.03 13.03 9.99
N ALA A 128 21.02 13.88 9.70
CA ALA A 128 21.84 14.53 10.72
C ALA A 128 21.21 15.85 11.20
N ASN A 129 20.63 15.84 12.41
CA ASN A 129 19.88 16.94 12.99
C ASN A 129 20.80 17.80 13.86
N ILE A 130 21.40 18.84 13.29
CA ILE A 130 22.57 19.51 13.90
C ILE A 130 22.22 20.32 15.16
N VAL A 131 20.98 20.77 15.31
CA VAL A 131 20.55 21.56 16.48
C VAL A 131 20.18 20.67 17.68
N ASP A 132 19.65 19.48 17.41
CA ASP A 132 19.33 18.51 18.48
C ASP A 132 20.53 17.64 18.86
N GLY A 133 21.61 17.66 18.05
CA GLY A 133 22.78 16.81 18.25
C GLY A 133 22.48 15.32 18.05
N SER A 134 21.51 15.01 17.18
CA SER A 134 20.95 13.66 16.99
C SER A 134 21.01 13.22 15.53
N VAL A 135 20.83 11.91 15.32
CA VAL A 135 20.57 11.33 14.00
C VAL A 135 19.18 10.69 14.05
N THR A 136 18.31 11.05 13.13
CA THR A 136 17.05 10.31 12.91
C THR A 136 17.33 9.20 11.90
N VAL A 137 16.97 7.97 12.25
CA VAL A 137 16.88 6.86 11.29
C VAL A 137 15.47 6.89 10.70
N ILE A 138 15.39 6.82 9.39
CA ILE A 138 14.16 6.66 8.61
C ILE A 138 14.25 5.28 7.97
N GLU A 139 13.17 4.51 8.10
CA GLU A 139 13.02 3.17 7.54
C GLU A 139 11.81 3.15 6.60
N ASN A 140 11.60 2.04 5.88
CA ASN A 140 10.43 1.89 5.03
C ASN A 140 9.18 1.61 5.86
N ASP A 141 8.07 2.21 5.45
CA ASP A 141 6.70 1.99 5.96
C ASP A 141 5.85 1.92 4.68
N THR A 142 5.43 0.70 4.32
CA THR A 142 4.86 0.39 3.01
C THR A 142 3.36 0.68 2.92
N ASP A 143 2.62 0.62 4.03
CA ASP A 143 1.17 0.89 4.06
C ASP A 143 0.78 2.21 4.74
N GLY A 144 1.73 2.88 5.40
CA GLY A 144 1.59 4.22 5.99
C GLY A 144 0.94 4.22 7.37
N ASP A 145 1.00 3.12 8.11
CA ASP A 145 0.35 3.00 9.43
C ASP A 145 1.15 3.67 10.58
N GLY A 146 2.44 3.95 10.37
CA GLY A 146 3.35 4.54 11.35
C GLY A 146 4.30 3.56 12.03
N VAL A 147 4.26 2.28 11.69
CA VAL A 147 5.22 1.23 12.02
C VAL A 147 6.08 0.96 10.78
N ALA A 148 7.36 0.66 10.96
CA ALA A 148 8.25 0.34 9.84
C ALA A 148 8.12 -1.15 9.46
N ASP A 149 8.30 -1.50 8.18
CA ASP A 149 8.15 -2.86 7.62
C ASP A 149 8.91 -3.97 8.38
N THR A 150 9.96 -3.62 9.13
CA THR A 150 10.83 -4.59 9.82
C THR A 150 10.32 -5.00 11.21
N PRO A 151 9.85 -4.07 12.06
CA PRO A 151 9.07 -4.40 13.26
C PRO A 151 7.58 -4.70 13.00
N ASP A 152 7.04 -4.38 11.82
CA ASP A 152 5.62 -4.56 11.48
C ASP A 152 5.23 -6.04 11.27
N ASN A 153 4.16 -6.49 11.93
CA ASN A 153 3.58 -7.82 11.74
C ASN A 153 2.52 -7.92 10.63
N CYS A 154 2.15 -6.81 9.97
CA CYS A 154 1.44 -6.78 8.70
C CYS A 154 2.01 -5.74 7.69
N PRO A 155 3.25 -5.90 7.15
CA PRO A 155 3.98 -4.91 6.32
C PRO A 155 3.33 -4.37 5.03
N THR A 156 2.07 -4.69 4.75
CA THR A 156 1.29 -4.22 3.60
C THR A 156 -0.20 -3.97 3.92
N ILE A 157 -0.63 -4.16 5.17
CA ILE A 157 -2.03 -4.02 5.63
C ILE A 157 -2.07 -3.29 6.98
N SER A 158 -2.23 -1.96 6.87
CA SER A 158 -2.20 -1.00 7.97
C SER A 158 -2.87 -1.48 9.26
N ASN A 159 -2.08 -1.69 10.31
CA ASN A 159 -2.51 -2.14 11.62
C ASN A 159 -1.73 -1.46 12.77
N PRO A 160 -1.93 -0.13 13.04
CA PRO A 160 -1.07 0.65 13.95
C PRO A 160 -1.04 0.19 15.42
N ASN A 161 -1.87 -0.80 15.77
CA ASN A 161 -1.93 -1.43 17.08
C ASN A 161 -1.07 -2.70 17.21
N GLN A 162 -0.54 -3.22 16.09
CA GLN A 162 0.32 -4.41 16.00
C GLN A 162 -0.26 -5.60 16.77
N ALA A 163 -1.58 -5.80 16.65
CA ALA A 163 -2.28 -6.87 17.34
C ALA A 163 -1.93 -8.23 16.72
N ASP A 164 -1.49 -9.15 17.57
CA ASP A 164 -1.17 -10.55 17.30
C ASP A 164 -1.89 -11.38 18.38
N GLY A 165 -2.86 -12.20 17.96
CA GLY A 165 -3.82 -12.87 18.82
C GLY A 165 -3.29 -14.17 19.44
N ASP A 166 -2.49 -14.91 18.67
CA ASP A 166 -1.99 -16.24 19.03
C ASP A 166 -0.47 -16.34 19.18
N GLY A 167 0.27 -15.31 18.75
CA GLY A 167 1.70 -15.14 18.97
C GLY A 167 2.59 -15.74 17.88
N ASP A 168 2.10 -15.90 16.66
CA ASP A 168 2.88 -16.50 15.56
C ASP A 168 3.77 -15.53 14.76
N GLY A 169 3.53 -14.21 14.92
CA GLY A 169 4.26 -13.15 14.25
C GLY A 169 3.59 -12.53 13.02
N ILE A 170 2.41 -13.00 12.63
CA ILE A 170 1.50 -12.35 11.68
C ILE A 170 0.47 -11.55 12.47
N GLY A 171 0.13 -10.34 12.02
CA GLY A 171 -0.86 -9.51 12.70
C GLY A 171 -2.30 -9.87 12.34
N ASN A 172 -3.23 -9.71 13.27
CA ASN A 172 -4.67 -10.01 13.12
C ASN A 172 -5.36 -9.31 11.94
N ALA A 173 -4.72 -8.33 11.30
CA ALA A 173 -5.24 -7.62 10.13
C ALA A 173 -4.89 -8.32 8.80
N CYS A 174 -3.84 -9.13 8.78
CA CYS A 174 -3.34 -9.85 7.62
C CYS A 174 -3.32 -11.38 7.81
N ASP A 175 -3.60 -11.86 9.02
CA ASP A 175 -3.70 -13.27 9.37
C ASP A 175 -5.02 -13.92 8.88
N ASN A 176 -4.91 -15.05 8.18
CA ASN A 176 -6.03 -15.88 7.74
C ASN A 176 -6.53 -16.90 8.78
N CYS A 177 -5.88 -17.01 9.95
CA CYS A 177 -6.36 -17.72 11.14
C CYS A 177 -6.08 -16.97 12.48
N PRO A 178 -6.65 -15.77 12.75
CA PRO A 178 -6.33 -14.86 13.88
C PRO A 178 -6.40 -15.37 15.34
N ASP A 179 -6.73 -16.64 15.56
CA ASP A 179 -6.82 -17.32 16.86
C ASP A 179 -6.03 -18.67 16.85
N VAL A 180 -5.35 -19.04 15.76
CA VAL A 180 -4.72 -20.36 15.52
C VAL A 180 -3.44 -20.27 14.67
N SER A 181 -2.32 -20.03 15.34
CA SER A 181 -0.95 -19.91 14.82
C SER A 181 -0.63 -20.73 13.56
N ASN A 182 -0.35 -20.00 12.46
CA ASN A 182 0.04 -20.49 11.15
C ASN A 182 0.88 -19.46 10.37
N ALA A 183 2.12 -19.23 10.81
CA ALA A 183 3.02 -18.25 10.19
C ALA A 183 3.42 -18.55 8.72
N ASP A 184 2.97 -19.66 8.14
CA ASP A 184 3.07 -19.95 6.70
C ASP A 184 1.84 -19.49 5.88
N GLN A 185 0.75 -19.09 6.56
CA GLN A 185 -0.47 -18.53 6.00
C GLN A 185 -1.06 -19.39 4.86
N LEU A 186 -0.89 -20.71 4.96
CA LEU A 186 -1.32 -21.62 3.90
C LEU A 186 -2.84 -21.60 3.73
N GLU A 187 -3.28 -21.42 2.50
CA GLU A 187 -4.68 -21.50 2.07
C GLU A 187 -4.72 -22.25 0.73
N THR A 188 -5.53 -23.30 0.66
CA THR A 188 -5.52 -24.27 -0.45
C THR A 188 -6.62 -24.03 -1.50
N ASP A 189 -7.74 -23.39 -1.17
CA ASP A 189 -8.94 -23.36 -2.03
C ASP A 189 -9.52 -21.99 -2.42
N GLY A 190 -8.91 -20.89 -1.97
CA GLY A 190 -9.18 -19.52 -2.41
C GLY A 190 -10.29 -18.77 -1.66
N ASP A 191 -10.74 -19.25 -0.50
CA ASP A 191 -11.84 -18.63 0.27
C ASP A 191 -11.39 -17.57 1.31
N GLY A 192 -10.09 -17.50 1.63
CA GLY A 192 -9.50 -16.56 2.57
C GLY A 192 -9.41 -17.02 4.03
N ILE A 193 -9.77 -18.27 4.34
CA ILE A 193 -9.55 -18.91 5.65
C ILE A 193 -8.32 -19.84 5.55
N GLY A 194 -7.40 -19.81 6.51
CA GLY A 194 -6.22 -20.66 6.48
C GLY A 194 -6.50 -22.14 6.75
N ASP A 195 -5.72 -23.03 6.13
CA ASP A 195 -5.88 -24.51 6.15
C ASP A 195 -5.95 -25.11 7.57
N VAL A 196 -5.43 -24.41 8.60
CA VAL A 196 -5.42 -24.89 10.00
C VAL A 196 -6.70 -24.56 10.77
N CYS A 197 -7.44 -23.53 10.36
CA CYS A 197 -8.69 -23.08 10.98
C CYS A 197 -9.92 -23.31 10.09
N ASP A 198 -9.72 -23.64 8.81
CA ASP A 198 -10.79 -24.04 7.89
C ASP A 198 -11.32 -25.47 8.18
N PRO A 199 -12.64 -25.66 8.38
CA PRO A 199 -13.26 -26.98 8.47
C PRO A 199 -13.24 -27.83 7.19
N CYS A 200 -12.96 -27.29 6.00
CA CYS A 200 -12.70 -28.06 4.79
C CYS A 200 -11.65 -27.42 3.84
N PRO A 201 -10.33 -27.62 4.09
CA PRO A 201 -9.18 -27.05 3.33
C PRO A 201 -9.01 -27.51 1.87
N SER A 202 -10.11 -27.74 1.16
CA SER A 202 -10.19 -28.20 -0.23
C SER A 202 -11.60 -28.06 -0.83
N CYS A 203 -12.54 -27.44 -0.10
CA CYS A 203 -13.93 -27.25 -0.50
C CYS A 203 -14.12 -25.85 -1.09
N VAL A 204 -13.76 -25.65 -2.36
CA VAL A 204 -13.91 -24.37 -3.09
C VAL A 204 -15.19 -23.59 -2.70
N GLY A 205 -15.03 -22.54 -1.89
CA GLY A 205 -16.10 -21.70 -1.38
C GLY A 205 -16.64 -22.03 0.03
N GLY A 206 -15.84 -22.65 0.91
CA GLY A 206 -16.09 -22.73 2.36
C GLY A 206 -17.33 -23.55 2.77
N ILE A 207 -17.91 -24.32 1.84
CA ILE A 207 -19.05 -25.18 2.12
C ILE A 207 -18.68 -26.65 1.94
N VAL A 208 -18.76 -27.40 3.04
CA VAL A 208 -19.01 -28.83 2.94
C VAL A 208 -20.31 -29.03 2.17
N GLU A 209 -20.22 -29.51 0.93
CA GLU A 209 -21.37 -30.04 0.21
C GLU A 209 -21.84 -31.28 0.99
N PHE A 210 -22.74 -31.06 1.94
CA PHE A 210 -23.44 -32.13 2.64
C PHE A 210 -24.20 -32.92 1.59
N ALA A 211 -23.57 -33.99 1.09
CA ALA A 211 -24.23 -35.02 0.31
C ALA A 211 -25.47 -35.45 1.08
N ALA A 212 -26.64 -35.01 0.61
CA ALA A 212 -27.91 -35.30 1.26
C ALA A 212 -27.98 -36.82 1.43
N PRO A 213 -28.24 -37.34 2.65
CA PRO A 213 -28.16 -38.77 2.89
C PRO A 213 -29.09 -39.49 1.92
N GLU A 214 -28.56 -40.48 1.20
CA GLU A 214 -29.34 -41.26 0.24
C GLU A 214 -30.66 -41.66 0.90
N ALA A 215 -31.78 -41.23 0.29
CA ALA A 215 -33.09 -41.40 0.89
C ALA A 215 -33.37 -42.89 1.06
N ALA A 216 -33.27 -43.38 2.30
CA ALA A 216 -33.48 -44.77 2.62
C ALA A 216 -34.86 -45.20 2.09
N ALA A 217 -34.86 -46.20 1.20
CA ALA A 217 -36.06 -46.67 0.55
C ALA A 217 -37.12 -47.06 1.61
N PRO A 218 -38.40 -46.69 1.43
CA PRO A 218 -39.42 -46.90 2.45
C PRO A 218 -39.65 -48.39 2.68
N ALA A 219 -39.45 -48.85 3.92
CA ALA A 219 -39.72 -50.22 4.31
C ALA A 219 -41.22 -50.54 4.16
N GLU A 220 -41.54 -51.62 3.44
CA GLU A 220 -42.91 -52.10 3.30
C GLU A 220 -43.49 -52.49 4.66
N ARG A 221 -44.63 -51.88 5.03
CA ARG A 221 -45.29 -52.13 6.32
C ARG A 221 -46.42 -53.13 6.15
N SER A 222 -46.19 -54.37 6.59
CA SER A 222 -47.19 -55.44 6.57
C SER A 222 -48.50 -55.04 7.25
N ALA A 223 -49.63 -55.30 6.59
CA ALA A 223 -50.96 -54.98 7.09
C ALA A 223 -51.47 -55.99 8.14
N PRO A 224 -52.20 -55.54 9.19
CA PRO A 224 -53.02 -56.41 10.03
C PRO A 224 -54.42 -56.64 9.44
N SER A 225 -55.01 -57.79 9.76
CA SER A 225 -56.35 -58.21 9.32
C SER A 225 -57.51 -57.47 10.04
N GLY A 226 -58.69 -57.41 9.40
CA GLY A 226 -59.86 -56.63 9.83
C GLY A 226 -60.42 -56.98 11.22
N ARG A 227 -61.17 -56.09 11.88
CA ARG A 227 -62.63 -55.81 11.68
C ARG A 227 -63.05 -54.61 12.60
N ASP A 228 -64.16 -53.87 12.45
CA ASP A 228 -65.28 -53.87 11.48
C ASP A 228 -66.14 -52.56 11.54
N TYR A 229 -67.00 -52.36 10.54
CA TYR A 229 -68.24 -51.51 10.44
C TYR A 229 -68.31 -49.98 10.71
N ALA A 230 -68.69 -49.29 9.61
CA ALA A 230 -69.76 -48.27 9.47
C ALA A 230 -69.46 -46.75 9.55
N VAL A 231 -70.11 -46.01 8.62
CA VAL A 231 -70.01 -44.56 8.31
C VAL A 231 -71.44 -44.04 8.09
N PRO A 232 -71.79 -42.79 8.48
CA PRO A 232 -72.01 -41.70 7.49
C PRO A 232 -71.35 -40.36 7.93
N VAL A 233 -70.61 -39.66 7.09
CA VAL A 233 -71.06 -38.62 6.12
C VAL A 233 -71.86 -37.46 6.74
N ALA A 234 -71.24 -36.28 6.82
CA ALA A 234 -71.88 -34.99 6.59
C ALA A 234 -70.83 -33.95 6.14
N ALA A 235 -71.05 -33.31 4.99
CA ALA A 235 -70.23 -32.19 4.50
C ALA A 235 -70.99 -30.86 4.69
N VAL A 236 -70.25 -29.76 4.87
CA VAL A 236 -70.79 -28.38 4.75
C VAL A 236 -69.82 -27.54 3.92
N LEU A 237 -70.38 -26.65 3.10
CA LEU A 237 -69.73 -25.95 1.99
C LEU A 237 -69.68 -24.41 2.19
N ALA A 238 -68.73 -23.80 1.47
CA ALA A 238 -68.82 -22.50 0.77
C ALA A 238 -68.71 -21.15 1.51
N GLY A 239 -68.17 -20.17 0.76
CA GLY A 239 -67.99 -18.75 1.09
C GLY A 239 -66.58 -18.25 0.75
N ALA A 240 -66.19 -18.01 -0.52
CA ALA A 240 -66.49 -16.84 -1.36
C ALA A 240 -65.88 -15.51 -0.81
N ALA A 241 -65.26 -14.61 -1.58
CA ALA A 241 -65.03 -14.53 -3.03
C ALA A 241 -63.74 -13.74 -3.37
N ALA A 242 -63.30 -13.77 -4.63
CA ALA A 242 -62.14 -13.04 -5.13
C ALA A 242 -62.44 -11.58 -5.51
N LEU A 243 -61.40 -10.75 -5.55
CA LEU A 243 -61.38 -9.49 -6.32
C LEU A 243 -60.04 -9.35 -7.02
N ALA A 244 -60.04 -9.56 -8.34
CA ALA A 244 -58.94 -9.24 -9.23
C ALA A 244 -59.41 -8.22 -10.26
N ALA A 245 -58.61 -7.19 -10.52
CA ALA A 245 -58.81 -6.29 -11.65
C ALA A 245 -57.44 -5.97 -12.27
N ALA A 246 -57.17 -6.54 -13.44
CA ALA A 246 -55.98 -6.25 -14.23
C ALA A 246 -56.18 -4.98 -15.10
N GLY A 247 -55.10 -4.26 -15.44
CA GLY A 247 -55.20 -2.93 -16.04
C GLY A 247 -54.03 -2.45 -16.91
N TRP A 248 -53.68 -3.20 -17.96
CA TRP A 248 -53.11 -2.71 -19.24
C TRP A 248 -51.85 -1.80 -19.28
N TYR A 249 -50.72 -2.43 -19.59
CA TYR A 249 -49.92 -2.21 -20.82
C TYR A 249 -49.90 -0.81 -21.50
N ALA A 250 -48.71 -0.19 -21.58
CA ALA A 250 -48.22 0.47 -22.80
C ALA A 250 -46.69 0.67 -22.80
N ARG A 251 -46.01 0.17 -23.83
CA ARG A 251 -44.58 0.48 -24.12
C ARG A 251 -44.49 1.65 -25.11
N ARG A 252 -43.43 2.46 -25.01
CA ARG A 252 -42.50 2.93 -26.09
C ARG A 252 -41.67 4.14 -25.58
N ARG A 253 -40.51 4.54 -26.12
CA ARG A 253 -39.35 3.90 -26.81
C ARG A 253 -38.44 5.05 -27.30
N TRP A 254 -37.37 5.36 -26.55
CA TRP A 254 -36.07 5.90 -27.02
C TRP A 254 -35.90 7.28 -27.69
N MET A 255 -34.69 7.84 -27.45
CA MET A 255 -33.98 8.96 -28.15
C MET A 255 -34.53 10.38 -27.91
N ARG A 256 -33.70 11.42 -27.75
CA ARG A 256 -32.23 11.55 -27.88
C ARG A 256 -31.61 12.19 -26.64
#